data_AF-A0A960WQK7-F1
#
_entry.id   AF-A0A960WQK7-F1
#
_cell.length_a   1.000
_cell.length_b   1.000
_cell.length_c   1.000
_cell.angle_alpha   90.00
_cell.angle_beta   90.00
_cell.angle_gamma   90.00
#
_symmetry.space_group_name_H-M   'P 1'
#
loop_
_entity.id
_entity.type
_entity.pdbx_description
1 polymer ?
#
loop_
_entity_poly.entity_id
_entity_poly.type
_entity_poly.pdbx_seq_one_letter_code
_entity_poly.pdbx_strand_id
1 'polypeptide(L)'
;MSATPRTAPQPGDFRTTRWSRVRHAKCDSEEGKIALAELCEAYYEPVVVFLRYELRDPDKARETAHAFFAEMLAGRAIGGADRERGRFRSYLLGALKHFLLNERAAQHRLKRGGGAEHLDLDETGARSISDERQIPPDLAYDRQWATTLLGHALDALRAEYAARGRSEFFDRLKPWLTGEAEHGEQQALAASLGMNLNTLKSDISRLKLRFQALVREEIAGTVDGDDEAREELAILFAALRNS
;
A
#
# COMPACT_ATOMS: atom_id res chain seq x y z
N MET A 1 -23.64 -23.82 26.36
CA MET A 1 -23.09 -22.61 25.70
C MET A 1 -21.77 -23.02 25.07
N SER A 2 -21.82 -23.51 23.83
CA SER A 2 -20.64 -24.03 23.14
C SER A 2 -19.98 -22.89 22.38
N ALA A 3 -18.76 -22.53 22.78
CA ALA A 3 -17.96 -21.54 22.09
C ALA A 3 -17.54 -22.07 20.72
N THR A 4 -17.96 -21.38 19.67
CA THR A 4 -17.52 -21.65 18.30
C THR A 4 -16.02 -21.36 18.20
N PRO A 5 -15.19 -22.27 17.66
CA PRO A 5 -13.78 -22.00 17.48
C PRO A 5 -13.59 -20.88 16.46
N ARG A 6 -12.79 -19.88 16.83
CA ARG A 6 -12.32 -18.81 15.96
C ARG A 6 -11.42 -19.43 14.89
N THR A 7 -11.95 -19.61 13.68
CA THR A 7 -11.23 -20.09 12.50
C THR A 7 -9.98 -19.25 12.28
N ALA A 8 -8.82 -19.89 12.22
CA ALA A 8 -7.57 -19.22 11.84
C ALA A 8 -7.68 -18.73 10.38
N PRO A 9 -7.18 -17.54 10.03
CA PRO A 9 -7.23 -17.03 8.67
C PRO A 9 -6.46 -17.97 7.72
N GLN A 10 -7.11 -18.39 6.64
CA GLN A 10 -6.52 -19.19 5.58
C GLN A 10 -5.46 -18.38 4.82
N PRO A 11 -4.28 -18.94 4.52
CA PRO A 11 -3.26 -18.29 3.70
C PRO A 11 -3.73 -18.30 2.23
N GLY A 12 -4.51 -17.29 1.85
CA GLY A 12 -5.07 -17.17 0.49
C GLY A 12 -6.16 -16.12 0.34
N ASP A 13 -6.64 -15.50 1.41
CA ASP A 13 -7.55 -14.35 1.31
C ASP A 13 -6.74 -13.06 1.11
N PHE A 14 -6.37 -12.83 -0.15
CA PHE A 14 -5.58 -11.69 -0.57
C PHE A 14 -6.28 -10.38 -0.20
N ARG A 15 -5.69 -9.66 0.77
CA ARG A 15 -6.10 -8.32 1.22
C ARG A 15 -5.70 -7.25 0.19
N THR A 16 -6.17 -7.40 -1.04
CA THR A 16 -5.86 -6.48 -2.13
C THR A 16 -7.07 -5.73 -2.64
N THR A 17 -6.82 -4.49 -3.02
CA THR A 17 -7.81 -3.50 -3.42
C THR A 17 -8.30 -3.73 -4.84
N ARG A 18 -8.85 -4.91 -5.10
CA ARG A 18 -9.54 -5.19 -6.35
C ARG A 18 -10.72 -4.21 -6.50
N TRP A 19 -11.02 -3.68 -7.68
CA TRP A 19 -12.20 -2.89 -7.98
C TRP A 19 -13.48 -3.66 -7.68
N SER A 20 -13.42 -4.99 -7.79
CA SER A 20 -14.47 -5.85 -7.24
C SER A 20 -14.65 -5.62 -5.74
N ARG A 21 -13.58 -5.61 -4.94
CA ARG A 21 -13.65 -5.26 -3.50
C ARG A 21 -14.07 -3.80 -3.27
N VAL A 22 -13.57 -2.83 -4.04
CA VAL A 22 -14.02 -1.42 -3.94
C VAL A 22 -15.52 -1.30 -4.23
N ARG A 23 -16.04 -2.04 -5.22
CA ARG A 23 -17.47 -2.10 -5.54
C ARG A 23 -18.27 -2.77 -4.42
N HIS A 24 -17.79 -3.89 -3.88
CA HIS A 24 -18.44 -4.56 -2.75
C HIS A 24 -18.45 -3.65 -1.51
N ALA A 25 -17.35 -2.92 -1.26
CA ALA A 25 -17.22 -1.98 -0.15
C ALA A 25 -18.19 -0.79 -0.21
N LYS A 26 -18.83 -0.55 -1.37
CA LYS A 26 -19.92 0.42 -1.51
C LYS A 26 -21.29 -0.14 -1.15
N CYS A 27 -21.44 -1.46 -1.11
CA CYS A 27 -22.70 -2.10 -0.75
C CYS A 27 -22.88 -2.05 0.77
N ASP A 28 -24.09 -1.74 1.22
CA ASP A 28 -24.48 -1.84 2.64
C ASP A 28 -24.82 -3.30 2.98
N SER A 29 -23.81 -4.17 2.94
CA SER A 29 -23.88 -5.58 3.32
C SER A 29 -22.73 -5.95 4.26
N GLU A 30 -22.81 -7.10 4.94
CA GLU A 30 -21.72 -7.57 5.78
C GLU A 30 -20.44 -7.83 4.98
N GLU A 31 -20.58 -8.38 3.77
CA GLU A 31 -19.47 -8.54 2.82
C GLU A 31 -18.89 -7.19 2.38
N GLY A 32 -19.73 -6.17 2.23
CA GLY A 32 -19.29 -4.81 1.93
C GLY A 32 -18.49 -4.18 3.07
N LYS A 33 -18.94 -4.35 4.32
CA LYS A 33 -18.21 -3.88 5.50
C LYS A 33 -16.86 -4.58 5.65
N ILE A 34 -16.79 -5.89 5.42
CA ILE A 34 -15.55 -6.65 5.41
C ILE A 34 -14.61 -6.12 4.32
N ALA A 35 -15.11 -5.97 3.10
CA ALA A 35 -14.32 -5.41 2.00
C ALA A 35 -13.78 -4.02 2.34
N LEU A 36 -14.59 -3.14 2.92
CA LEU A 36 -14.15 -1.80 3.33
C LEU A 36 -13.08 -1.84 4.42
N ALA A 37 -13.22 -2.71 5.42
CA ALA A 37 -12.23 -2.87 6.48
C ALA A 37 -10.87 -3.33 5.93
N GLU A 38 -10.89 -4.27 4.97
CA GLU A 38 -9.66 -4.73 4.31
C GLU A 38 -9.02 -3.64 3.46
N LEU A 39 -9.82 -2.79 2.76
CA LEU A 39 -9.29 -1.61 2.05
C LEU A 39 -8.62 -0.64 3.04
N CYS A 40 -9.25 -0.40 4.20
CA CYS A 40 -8.70 0.49 5.23
C CYS A 40 -7.37 -0.06 5.75
N GLU A 41 -7.31 -1.34 6.08
CA GLU A 41 -6.12 -2.01 6.58
C GLU A 41 -4.97 -1.96 5.57
N ALA A 42 -5.26 -2.24 4.29
CA ALA A 42 -4.26 -2.21 3.22
C ALA A 42 -3.67 -0.80 2.98
N TYR A 43 -4.44 0.26 3.27
CA TYR A 43 -4.02 1.64 3.01
C TYR A 43 -3.63 2.42 4.26
N TYR A 44 -3.72 1.82 5.45
CA TYR A 44 -3.44 2.51 6.71
C TYR A 44 -2.01 3.05 6.77
N GLU A 45 -1.00 2.21 6.55
CA GLU A 45 0.39 2.66 6.63
C GLU A 45 0.77 3.67 5.53
N PRO A 46 0.38 3.50 4.25
CA PRO A 46 0.56 4.55 3.24
C PRO A 46 -0.03 5.91 3.68
N VAL A 47 -1.24 5.94 4.22
CA VAL A 47 -1.89 7.16 4.71
C VAL A 47 -1.13 7.76 5.89
N VAL A 48 -0.69 6.94 6.85
CA VAL A 48 0.13 7.42 7.98
C VAL A 48 1.46 8.01 7.49
N VAL A 49 2.13 7.37 6.52
CA VAL A 49 3.37 7.89 5.93
C VAL A 49 3.12 9.23 5.25
N PHE A 50 2.09 9.36 4.43
CA PHE A 50 1.70 10.65 3.85
C PHE A 50 1.54 11.73 4.92
N LEU A 51 0.78 11.43 5.97
CA LEU A 51 0.49 12.37 7.05
C LEU A 51 1.72 12.73 7.88
N ARG A 52 2.69 11.81 8.06
CA ARG A 52 3.96 12.11 8.73
C ARG A 52 4.74 13.18 7.97
N TYR A 53 4.77 13.11 6.63
CA TYR A 53 5.44 14.10 5.80
C TYR A 53 4.67 15.42 5.71
N GLU A 54 3.33 15.35 5.63
CA GLU A 54 2.46 16.53 5.51
C GLU A 54 2.33 17.31 6.83
N LEU A 55 2.20 16.62 7.97
CA LEU A 55 1.96 17.24 9.28
C LEU A 55 3.25 17.45 10.10
N ARG A 56 4.34 16.77 9.75
CA ARG A 56 5.63 16.78 10.48
C ARG A 56 5.51 16.42 11.96
N ASP A 57 4.49 15.67 12.31
CA ASP A 57 4.18 15.23 13.66
C ASP A 57 3.69 13.77 13.60
N PRO A 58 4.46 12.81 14.15
CA PRO A 58 4.13 11.40 14.03
C PRO A 58 2.90 10.99 14.85
N ASP A 59 2.61 11.67 15.95
CA ASP A 59 1.47 11.34 16.81
C ASP A 59 0.19 11.90 16.20
N LYS A 60 0.25 13.15 15.75
CA LYS A 60 -0.84 13.77 14.99
C LYS A 60 -1.13 13.01 13.69
N ALA A 61 -0.10 12.51 13.01
CA ALA A 61 -0.28 11.70 11.80
C ALA A 61 -1.11 10.43 12.07
N ARG A 62 -0.86 9.73 13.17
CA ARG A 62 -1.65 8.55 13.55
C ARG A 62 -3.08 8.91 13.96
N GLU A 63 -3.24 9.98 14.73
CA GLU A 63 -4.56 10.47 15.15
C GLU A 63 -5.42 10.88 13.94
N THR A 64 -4.87 11.68 13.03
CA THR A 64 -5.54 12.09 11.80
C THR A 64 -5.85 10.90 10.90
N ALA A 65 -4.95 9.90 10.80
CA ALA A 65 -5.25 8.67 10.06
C ALA A 65 -6.45 7.92 10.66
N HIS A 66 -6.49 7.75 11.99
CA HIS A 66 -7.63 7.11 12.64
C HIS A 66 -8.93 7.86 12.39
N ALA A 67 -8.93 9.20 12.51
CA ALA A 67 -10.11 10.02 12.24
C ALA A 67 -10.60 9.86 10.80
N PHE A 68 -9.67 9.90 9.83
CA PHE A 68 -9.97 9.71 8.41
C PHE A 68 -10.60 8.34 8.13
N PHE A 69 -9.98 7.25 8.61
CA PHE A 69 -10.50 5.90 8.40
C PHE A 69 -11.81 5.65 9.16
N ALA A 70 -11.99 6.23 10.36
CA ALA A 70 -13.24 6.15 11.10
C ALA A 70 -14.40 6.82 10.34
N GLU A 71 -14.15 7.97 9.70
CA GLU A 71 -15.15 8.62 8.84
C GLU A 71 -15.46 7.79 7.58
N MET A 72 -14.44 7.15 6.99
CA MET A 72 -14.66 6.28 5.85
C MET A 72 -15.49 5.05 6.20
N LEU A 73 -15.21 4.41 7.35
CA LEU A 73 -15.97 3.27 7.88
C LEU A 73 -17.39 3.65 8.30
N ALA A 74 -17.62 4.91 8.67
CA ALA A 74 -18.96 5.44 8.92
C ALA A 74 -19.78 5.72 7.64
N GLY A 75 -19.29 5.29 6.47
CA GLY A 75 -20.02 5.28 5.19
C GLY A 75 -19.92 6.55 4.37
N ARG A 76 -19.14 7.55 4.79
CA ARG A 76 -19.13 8.87 4.13
C ARG A 76 -18.15 9.02 2.96
N ALA A 77 -17.14 8.14 2.84
CA ALA A 77 -15.99 8.45 1.98
C ALA A 77 -15.73 7.49 0.81
N ILE A 78 -16.37 6.31 0.68
CA ILE A 78 -16.07 5.42 -0.47
C ILE A 78 -17.01 5.63 -1.68
N GLY A 79 -18.13 6.31 -1.52
CA GLY A 79 -19.15 6.46 -2.56
C GLY A 79 -18.64 7.06 -3.87
N GLY A 80 -17.70 8.01 -3.78
CA GLY A 80 -17.10 8.71 -4.93
C GLY A 80 -16.01 7.92 -5.68
N ALA A 81 -15.59 6.75 -5.19
CA ALA A 81 -14.52 5.97 -5.80
C ALA A 81 -15.02 5.35 -7.12
N ASP A 82 -14.62 5.90 -8.26
CA ASP A 82 -15.08 5.43 -9.57
C ASP A 82 -13.91 4.93 -10.39
N ARG A 83 -14.11 3.76 -10.98
CA ARG A 83 -13.12 3.04 -11.79
C ARG A 83 -12.76 3.81 -13.05
N GLU A 84 -13.75 4.43 -13.68
CA GLU A 84 -13.56 5.24 -14.89
C GLU A 84 -12.81 6.55 -14.61
N ARG A 85 -12.66 6.92 -13.33
CA ARG A 85 -11.92 8.13 -12.90
C ARG A 85 -10.47 7.84 -12.51
N GLY A 86 -10.01 6.60 -12.70
CA GLY A 86 -8.65 6.16 -12.45
C GLY A 86 -8.53 5.30 -11.19
N ARG A 87 -7.30 5.11 -10.70
CA ARG A 87 -6.95 4.16 -9.64
C ARG A 87 -7.57 4.51 -8.28
N PHE A 88 -8.00 3.49 -7.52
CA PHE A 88 -8.49 3.67 -6.14
C PHE A 88 -7.47 4.38 -5.23
N ARG A 89 -6.18 4.07 -5.42
CA ARG A 89 -5.08 4.72 -4.69
C ARG A 89 -5.05 6.24 -4.87
N SER A 90 -5.28 6.71 -6.08
CA SER A 90 -5.35 8.15 -6.41
C SER A 90 -6.60 8.78 -5.80
N TYR A 91 -7.73 8.07 -5.85
CA TYR A 91 -8.96 8.49 -5.18
C TYR A 91 -8.76 8.68 -3.67
N LEU A 92 -8.16 7.69 -2.99
CA LEU A 92 -7.96 7.74 -1.55
C LEU A 92 -7.03 8.90 -1.15
N LEU A 93 -5.95 9.12 -1.91
CA LEU A 93 -5.05 10.25 -1.68
C LEU A 93 -5.77 11.60 -1.85
N GLY A 94 -6.63 11.72 -2.87
CA GLY A 94 -7.48 12.89 -3.05
C GLY A 94 -8.45 13.10 -1.89
N ALA A 95 -9.14 12.04 -1.47
CA ALA A 95 -10.07 12.06 -0.34
C ALA A 95 -9.36 12.47 0.97
N LEU A 96 -8.15 11.97 1.21
CA LEU A 96 -7.32 12.34 2.37
C LEU A 96 -6.94 13.83 2.34
N LYS A 97 -6.51 14.35 1.19
CA LYS A 97 -6.20 15.78 1.04
C LYS A 97 -7.42 16.65 1.29
N HIS A 98 -8.59 16.25 0.78
CA HIS A 98 -9.85 16.94 1.07
C HIS A 98 -10.22 16.90 2.55
N PHE A 99 -10.04 15.75 3.22
CA PHE A 99 -10.25 15.60 4.65
C PHE A 99 -9.38 16.59 5.45
N LEU A 100 -8.09 16.69 5.14
CA LEU A 100 -7.17 17.65 5.79
C LEU A 100 -7.59 19.11 5.60
N LEU A 101 -8.03 19.48 4.40
CA LEU A 101 -8.53 20.83 4.14
C LEU A 101 -9.77 21.15 4.98
N ASN A 102 -10.67 20.18 5.14
CA ASN A 102 -11.87 20.31 5.97
C ASN A 102 -11.52 20.44 7.46
N GLU A 103 -10.57 19.64 7.96
CA GLU A 103 -10.09 19.75 9.35
C GLU A 103 -9.49 21.12 9.63
N ARG A 104 -8.61 21.62 8.74
CA ARG A 104 -8.03 22.97 8.87
C ARG A 104 -9.14 24.02 8.92
N ALA A 105 -10.09 23.97 7.98
CA ALA A 105 -11.21 24.92 7.94
C ALA A 105 -12.08 24.86 9.22
N ALA A 106 -12.32 23.67 9.79
CA ALA A 106 -13.04 23.50 11.04
C ALA A 106 -12.29 24.10 12.23
N GLN A 107 -10.98 23.85 12.33
CA GLN A 107 -10.12 24.43 13.37
C GLN A 107 -10.12 25.98 13.31
N HIS A 108 -10.05 26.56 12.11
CA HIS A 108 -10.16 28.01 11.93
C HIS A 108 -11.54 28.55 12.33
N ARG A 109 -12.64 27.83 12.06
CA ARG A 109 -14.00 28.24 12.51
C ARG A 109 -14.13 28.19 14.03
N LEU A 110 -13.62 27.15 14.68
CA LEU A 110 -13.64 26.99 16.14
C LEU A 110 -12.88 28.14 16.83
N LYS A 111 -11.70 28.50 16.30
CA LYS A 111 -10.91 29.63 16.82
C LYS A 111 -11.63 30.99 16.67
N ARG A 112 -12.47 31.16 15.63
CA ARG A 112 -13.29 32.38 15.42
C ARG A 112 -14.58 32.43 16.23
N GLY A 113 -15.11 31.29 16.67
CA GLY A 113 -16.33 31.20 17.49
C GLY A 113 -16.09 31.32 19.00
N GLY A 114 -14.82 31.33 19.44
CA GLY A 114 -14.39 31.31 20.84
C GLY A 114 -14.04 32.68 21.45
N GLY A 115 -14.60 33.78 20.92
CA GLY A 115 -14.57 35.08 21.60
C GLY A 115 -13.20 35.75 21.79
N ALA A 116 -12.17 35.41 21.02
CA ALA A 116 -10.89 36.12 21.03
C ALA A 116 -10.66 36.83 19.69
N GLU A 117 -10.49 38.16 19.72
CA GLU A 117 -9.71 38.83 18.69
C GLU A 117 -8.28 38.30 18.79
N HIS A 118 -7.78 37.69 17.72
CA HIS A 118 -6.36 37.66 17.43
C HIS A 118 -6.20 38.11 15.98
N LEU A 119 -5.73 39.35 15.84
CA LEU A 119 -4.93 39.74 14.68
C LEU A 119 -3.60 39.01 14.82
N ASP A 120 -3.40 37.96 14.04
CA ASP A 120 -2.05 37.57 13.64
C ASP A 120 -1.98 37.63 12.11
N LEU A 121 -1.69 38.84 11.64
CA LEU A 121 -1.12 39.11 10.33
C LEU A 121 0.32 38.55 10.32
N ASP A 122 0.43 37.23 10.24
CA ASP A 122 1.59 36.56 9.67
C ASP A 122 1.14 35.32 8.88
N GLU A 123 0.02 35.49 8.15
CA GLU A 123 -0.38 34.63 7.03
C GLU A 123 0.37 34.99 5.73
N THR A 124 1.61 35.48 5.82
CA THR A 124 2.58 35.17 4.78
C THR A 124 2.93 33.71 4.93
N GLY A 125 2.16 32.87 4.24
CA GLY A 125 2.37 31.43 4.16
C GLY A 125 3.86 31.15 4.00
N ALA A 126 4.49 30.79 5.12
CA ALA A 126 5.57 29.85 5.10
C ALA A 126 4.98 28.61 4.43
N ARG A 127 5.05 28.59 3.09
CA ARG A 127 5.57 27.42 2.40
C ARG A 127 6.73 27.02 3.28
N SER A 128 6.49 26.03 4.16
CA SER A 128 7.53 25.35 4.90
C SER A 128 8.66 25.26 3.92
N ILE A 129 9.77 25.96 4.20
CA ILE A 129 10.94 26.00 3.32
C ILE A 129 11.08 24.57 2.87
N SER A 130 10.80 24.34 1.58
CA SER A 130 10.79 22.99 1.04
C SER A 130 12.22 22.58 1.26
N ASP A 131 12.45 21.78 2.28
CA ASP A 131 13.75 21.20 2.50
C ASP A 131 13.95 20.40 1.22
N GLU A 132 14.74 20.92 0.28
CA GLU A 132 14.90 20.35 -1.08
C GLU A 132 15.39 18.90 -1.03
N ARG A 133 15.76 18.43 0.17
CA ARG A 133 16.15 17.08 0.54
C ARG A 133 15.00 16.19 1.01
N GLN A 134 13.77 16.69 1.15
CA GLN A 134 12.63 15.91 1.63
C GLN A 134 11.79 15.38 0.47
N ILE A 135 11.54 14.07 0.51
CA ILE A 135 10.65 13.36 -0.40
C ILE A 135 9.25 14.02 -0.32
N PRO A 136 8.63 14.41 -1.45
CA PRO A 136 7.27 14.93 -1.45
C PRO A 136 6.28 13.95 -0.79
N PRO A 137 5.27 14.41 -0.02
CA PRO A 137 4.32 13.53 0.66
C PRO A 137 3.64 12.51 -0.26
N ASP A 138 3.26 12.94 -1.47
CA ASP A 138 2.70 12.07 -2.51
C ASP A 138 3.69 10.97 -2.92
N LEU A 139 4.97 11.30 -3.10
CA LEU A 139 5.99 10.30 -3.44
C LEU A 139 6.26 9.34 -2.28
N ALA A 140 6.20 9.81 -1.03
CA ALA A 140 6.32 8.97 0.15
C ALA A 140 5.14 8.00 0.29
N TYR A 141 3.92 8.46 0.00
CA TYR A 141 2.72 7.63 -0.10
C TYR A 141 2.87 6.54 -1.16
N ASP A 142 3.27 6.92 -2.37
CA ASP A 142 3.48 5.99 -3.50
C ASP A 142 4.54 4.94 -3.18
N ARG A 143 5.67 5.35 -2.59
CA ARG A 143 6.73 4.43 -2.14
C ARG A 143 6.24 3.46 -1.08
N GLN A 144 5.56 3.95 -0.05
CA GLN A 144 5.07 3.08 1.02
C GLN A 144 4.07 2.06 0.49
N TRP A 145 3.20 2.49 -0.42
CA TRP A 145 2.26 1.59 -1.07
C TRP A 145 3.00 0.53 -1.93
N ALA A 146 3.98 0.94 -2.73
CA ALA A 146 4.81 0.02 -3.51
C ALA A 146 5.53 -1.01 -2.62
N THR A 147 6.10 -0.58 -1.49
CA THR A 147 6.75 -1.49 -0.53
C THR A 147 5.77 -2.49 0.08
N THR A 148 4.58 -2.03 0.46
CA THR A 148 3.51 -2.89 1.03
C THR A 148 3.08 -3.94 0.01
N LEU A 149 2.85 -3.52 -1.24
CA LEU A 149 2.48 -4.38 -2.35
C LEU A 149 3.54 -5.46 -2.64
N LEU A 150 4.82 -5.06 -2.71
CA LEU A 150 5.93 -5.99 -2.94
C LEU A 150 6.07 -6.99 -1.78
N GLY A 151 5.85 -6.54 -0.54
CA GLY A 151 5.82 -7.41 0.64
C GLY A 151 4.74 -8.47 0.55
N HIS A 152 3.50 -8.08 0.22
CA HIS A 152 2.40 -9.04 0.04
C HIS A 152 2.66 -10.05 -1.08
N ALA A 153 3.16 -9.59 -2.23
CA ALA A 153 3.49 -10.49 -3.33
C ALA A 153 4.62 -11.48 -2.95
N LEU A 154 5.57 -11.04 -2.14
CA LEU A 154 6.65 -11.89 -1.62
C LEU A 154 6.11 -12.94 -0.64
N ASP A 155 5.22 -12.56 0.26
CA ASP A 155 4.59 -13.47 1.22
C ASP A 155 3.70 -14.52 0.52
N ALA A 156 2.96 -14.10 -0.50
CA ALA A 156 2.18 -15.01 -1.34
C ALA A 156 3.07 -16.02 -2.07
N LEU A 157 4.18 -15.55 -2.66
CA LEU A 157 5.15 -16.42 -3.32
C LEU A 157 5.79 -17.42 -2.34
N ARG A 158 6.10 -16.96 -1.12
CA ARG A 158 6.61 -17.82 -0.05
C ARG A 158 5.60 -18.90 0.30
N ALA A 159 4.32 -18.55 0.43
CA ALA A 159 3.25 -19.50 0.72
C ALA A 159 3.09 -20.56 -0.38
N GLU A 160 3.20 -20.18 -1.66
CA GLU A 160 3.16 -21.14 -2.79
C GLU A 160 4.31 -22.15 -2.73
N TYR A 161 5.52 -21.70 -2.42
CA TYR A 161 6.67 -22.60 -2.29
C TYR A 161 6.56 -23.47 -1.04
N ALA A 162 6.06 -22.93 0.07
CA ALA A 162 5.82 -23.68 1.30
C ALA A 162 4.79 -24.81 1.09
N ALA A 163 3.69 -24.53 0.38
CA ALA A 163 2.68 -25.55 0.03
C ALA A 163 3.25 -26.70 -0.81
N ARG A 164 4.36 -26.47 -1.53
CA ARG A 164 5.08 -27.49 -2.31
C ARG A 164 6.23 -28.16 -1.53
N GLY A 165 6.38 -27.85 -0.23
CA GLY A 165 7.49 -28.33 0.59
C GLY A 165 8.85 -27.73 0.21
N ARG A 166 8.88 -26.59 -0.49
CA ARG A 166 10.10 -25.94 -1.02
C ARG A 166 10.45 -24.63 -0.30
N SER A 167 10.13 -24.50 0.99
CA SER A 167 10.41 -23.29 1.77
C SER A 167 11.90 -22.95 1.83
N GLU A 168 12.76 -23.92 2.17
CA GLU A 168 14.21 -23.67 2.23
C GLU A 168 14.80 -23.28 0.87
N PHE A 169 14.26 -23.85 -0.20
CA PHE A 169 14.67 -23.51 -1.56
C PHE A 169 14.31 -22.07 -1.91
N PHE A 170 13.09 -21.64 -1.53
CA PHE A 170 12.68 -20.24 -1.67
C PHE A 170 13.57 -19.29 -0.87
N ASP A 171 13.84 -19.59 0.40
CA ASP A 171 14.65 -18.71 1.26
C ASP A 171 16.08 -18.53 0.71
N ARG A 172 16.66 -19.56 0.10
CA ARG A 172 17.96 -19.47 -0.58
C ARG A 172 17.94 -18.68 -1.90
N LEU A 173 16.79 -18.62 -2.58
CA LEU A 173 16.64 -17.91 -3.85
C LEU A 173 16.16 -16.47 -3.68
N LYS A 174 15.52 -16.15 -2.56
CA LYS A 174 14.98 -14.83 -2.23
C LYS A 174 15.97 -13.67 -2.45
N PRO A 175 17.27 -13.78 -2.09
CA PRO A 175 18.25 -12.70 -2.34
C PRO A 175 18.37 -12.26 -3.81
N TRP A 176 18.08 -13.17 -4.76
CA TRP A 176 18.07 -12.87 -6.20
C TRP A 176 16.84 -12.08 -6.66
N LEU A 177 15.79 -12.09 -5.84
CA LEU A 177 14.56 -11.34 -6.07
C LEU A 177 14.67 -9.92 -5.51
N THR A 178 15.28 -9.78 -4.33
CA THR A 178 15.48 -8.49 -3.63
C THR A 178 16.66 -7.69 -4.17
N GLY A 179 17.50 -8.29 -5.03
CA GLY A 179 18.68 -7.63 -5.60
C GLY A 179 19.88 -7.60 -4.65
N GLU A 180 19.83 -8.39 -3.58
CA GLU A 180 20.88 -8.46 -2.54
C GLU A 180 22.01 -9.43 -2.92
N ALA A 181 21.85 -10.20 -3.99
CA ALA A 181 22.80 -11.24 -4.39
C ALA A 181 23.78 -10.80 -5.48
N GLU A 182 25.06 -11.12 -5.29
CA GLU A 182 26.14 -10.84 -6.25
C GLU A 182 26.31 -11.98 -7.25
N HIS A 183 26.57 -11.68 -8.53
CA HIS A 183 26.67 -12.68 -9.62
C HIS A 183 27.56 -13.90 -9.33
N GLY A 184 28.60 -13.78 -8.49
CA GLY A 184 29.46 -14.89 -8.05
C GLY A 184 28.77 -15.91 -7.14
N GLU A 185 27.71 -15.54 -6.45
CA GLU A 185 26.98 -16.38 -5.50
C GLU A 185 26.13 -17.46 -6.19
N GLN A 186 25.82 -17.31 -7.49
CA GLN A 186 25.00 -18.30 -8.23
C GLN A 186 25.70 -19.64 -8.33
N GLN A 187 27.02 -19.63 -8.54
CA GLN A 187 27.78 -20.86 -8.75
C GLN A 187 27.97 -21.63 -7.44
N ALA A 188 28.25 -20.92 -6.35
CA ALA A 188 28.31 -21.50 -5.01
C ALA A 188 26.94 -22.06 -4.57
N LEU A 189 25.86 -21.32 -4.83
CA LEU A 189 24.51 -21.75 -4.51
C LEU A 189 24.11 -23.01 -5.30
N ALA A 190 24.40 -23.06 -6.60
CA ALA A 190 24.13 -24.23 -7.45
C ALA A 190 24.84 -25.48 -6.89
N ALA A 191 26.12 -25.36 -6.55
CA ALA A 191 26.89 -26.44 -5.93
C ALA A 191 26.28 -26.89 -4.58
N SER A 192 25.90 -25.94 -3.71
CA SER A 192 25.28 -26.24 -2.40
C SER A 192 23.91 -26.93 -2.49
N LEU A 193 23.22 -26.79 -3.63
CA LEU A 193 21.93 -27.39 -3.91
C LEU A 193 22.06 -28.70 -4.70
N GLY A 194 23.28 -29.12 -5.06
CA GLY A 194 23.51 -30.27 -5.92
C GLY A 194 22.95 -30.10 -7.34
N MET A 195 22.81 -28.86 -7.80
CA MET A 195 22.21 -28.52 -9.10
C MET A 195 23.26 -27.93 -10.05
N ASN A 196 23.03 -28.09 -11.35
CA ASN A 196 23.82 -27.37 -12.34
C ASN A 196 23.40 -25.88 -12.38
N LEU A 197 24.32 -25.01 -12.81
CA LEU A 197 24.10 -23.56 -12.86
C LEU A 197 22.93 -23.16 -13.78
N ASN A 198 22.70 -23.89 -14.88
CA ASN A 198 21.63 -23.58 -15.83
C ASN A 198 20.24 -23.88 -15.24
N THR A 199 20.12 -24.93 -14.44
CA THR A 199 18.91 -25.29 -13.69
C THR A 199 18.62 -24.21 -12.65
N LEU A 200 19.62 -23.78 -11.89
CA LEU A 200 19.46 -22.68 -10.93
C LEU A 200 19.01 -21.38 -11.60
N LYS A 201 19.64 -20.98 -12.72
CA LYS A 201 19.25 -19.80 -13.49
C LYS A 201 17.80 -19.89 -14.00
N SER A 202 17.39 -21.07 -14.44
CA SER A 202 16.02 -21.32 -14.87
C SER A 202 15.02 -21.21 -13.72
N ASP A 203 15.37 -21.71 -12.53
CA ASP A 203 14.56 -21.57 -11.32
C ASP A 203 14.46 -20.12 -10.84
N ILE A 204 15.56 -19.35 -10.87
CA ILE A 204 15.55 -17.91 -10.59
C ILE A 204 14.64 -17.17 -11.58
N SER A 205 14.74 -17.49 -12.87
CA SER A 205 13.89 -16.87 -13.91
C SER A 205 12.41 -17.15 -13.65
N ARG A 206 12.05 -18.41 -13.38
CA ARG A 206 10.67 -18.79 -13.02
C ARG A 206 10.18 -18.10 -11.75
N LEU A 207 11.03 -17.98 -10.73
CA LEU A 207 10.71 -17.28 -9.49
C LEU A 207 10.39 -15.81 -9.76
N LYS A 208 11.23 -15.12 -10.54
CA LYS A 208 11.03 -13.72 -10.93
C LYS A 208 9.75 -13.53 -11.74
N LEU A 209 9.49 -14.42 -12.70
CA LEU A 209 8.25 -14.38 -13.48
C LEU A 209 7.00 -14.60 -12.61
N ARG A 210 7.04 -15.56 -11.66
CA ARG A 210 5.90 -15.77 -10.75
C ARG A 210 5.70 -14.60 -9.80
N PHE A 211 6.78 -14.01 -9.28
CA PHE A 211 6.70 -12.79 -8.48
C PHE A 211 6.07 -11.64 -9.25
N GLN A 212 6.52 -11.37 -10.48
CA GLN A 212 5.93 -10.34 -11.34
C GLN A 212 4.46 -10.62 -11.64
N ALA A 213 4.09 -11.89 -11.86
CA ALA A 213 2.70 -12.29 -12.03
C ALA A 213 1.88 -12.01 -10.78
N LEU A 214 2.37 -12.32 -9.58
CA LEU A 214 1.69 -12.01 -8.31
C LEU A 214 1.55 -10.51 -8.10
N VAL A 215 2.60 -9.72 -8.31
CA VAL A 215 2.52 -8.25 -8.22
C VAL A 215 1.50 -7.70 -9.23
N ARG A 216 1.47 -8.25 -10.45
CA ARG A 216 0.46 -7.89 -11.46
C ARG A 216 -0.93 -8.36 -11.05
N GLU A 217 -1.12 -9.52 -10.44
CA GLU A 217 -2.42 -9.98 -9.94
C GLU A 217 -2.93 -9.06 -8.82
N GLU A 218 -2.03 -8.52 -8.01
CA GLU A 218 -2.33 -7.55 -6.96
C GLU A 218 -2.78 -6.18 -7.54
N ILE A 219 -2.17 -5.74 -8.65
CA ILE A 219 -2.49 -4.47 -9.34
C ILE A 219 -3.59 -4.60 -10.39
N ALA A 220 -3.71 -5.71 -11.12
CA ALA A 220 -4.77 -5.93 -12.10
C ALA A 220 -6.15 -5.93 -11.45
N GLY A 221 -6.20 -6.11 -10.12
CA GLY A 221 -7.35 -5.79 -9.32
C GLY A 221 -7.79 -4.31 -9.41
N THR A 222 -6.86 -3.35 -9.48
CA THR A 222 -7.09 -1.90 -9.35
C THR A 222 -7.22 -1.14 -10.67
N VAL A 223 -7.20 -1.79 -11.83
CA VAL A 223 -7.16 -1.14 -13.15
C VAL A 223 -7.94 -1.90 -14.22
N ASP A 224 -8.27 -1.24 -15.33
CA ASP A 224 -9.21 -1.75 -16.34
C ASP A 224 -8.60 -2.71 -17.34
N GLY A 225 -7.28 -2.79 -17.40
CA GLY A 225 -6.58 -3.70 -18.30
C GLY A 225 -5.16 -4.00 -17.87
N ASP A 226 -4.62 -5.08 -18.46
CA ASP A 226 -3.24 -5.54 -18.26
C ASP A 226 -2.20 -4.46 -18.63
N ASP A 227 -2.57 -3.50 -19.48
CA ASP A 227 -1.73 -2.39 -19.93
C ASP A 227 -1.62 -1.29 -18.86
N GLU A 228 -2.75 -0.92 -18.25
CA GLU A 228 -2.78 0.00 -17.11
C GLU A 228 -2.07 -0.58 -15.89
N ALA A 229 -2.16 -1.90 -15.69
CA ALA A 229 -1.45 -2.59 -14.61
C ALA A 229 0.06 -2.50 -14.79
N ARG A 230 0.54 -2.62 -16.04
CA ARG A 230 1.95 -2.44 -16.39
C ARG A 230 2.41 -0.99 -16.22
N GLU A 231 1.57 -0.03 -16.58
CA GLU A 231 1.87 1.39 -16.37
C GLU A 231 1.93 1.75 -14.88
N GLU A 232 0.97 1.29 -14.08
CA GLU A 232 0.97 1.50 -12.63
C GLU A 232 2.22 0.86 -12.00
N LEU A 233 2.57 -0.37 -12.38
CA LEU A 233 3.83 -1.01 -11.99
C LEU A 233 5.06 -0.15 -12.29
N ALA A 234 5.13 0.41 -13.50
CA ALA A 234 6.26 1.24 -13.91
C ALA A 234 6.37 2.51 -13.04
N ILE A 235 5.24 3.15 -12.72
CA ILE A 235 5.18 4.32 -11.84
C ILE A 235 5.67 3.98 -10.43
N LEU A 236 5.23 2.85 -9.86
CA LEU A 236 5.65 2.43 -8.53
C LEU A 236 7.14 2.08 -8.46
N PHE A 237 7.64 1.37 -9.46
CA PHE A 237 9.07 1.07 -9.52
C PHE A 237 9.91 2.34 -9.72
N ALA A 238 9.42 3.33 -10.48
CA ALA A 238 10.08 4.62 -10.58
C ALA A 238 10.10 5.35 -9.22
N ALA A 239 9.00 5.30 -8.46
CA ALA A 239 8.92 5.88 -7.12
C ALA A 239 9.93 5.26 -6.14
N LEU A 240 10.17 3.95 -6.25
CA LEU A 240 11.19 3.24 -5.45
C LEU A 240 12.62 3.56 -5.86
N ARG A 241 12.88 3.91 -7.13
CA ARG A 241 14.23 4.19 -7.66
C ARG A 241 14.70 5.62 -7.42
N ASN A 242 13.79 6.59 -7.30
CA ASN A 242 14.11 8.00 -7.11
C ASN A 242 14.38 8.34 -5.63
N SER A 243 15.00 7.42 -4.90
CA SER A 243 15.29 7.48 -3.45
C SER A 243 16.74 7.87 -3.16
#